data_AF-A0A959GMC0-F1
#
_entry.id   AF-A0A959GMC0-F1
#
_cell.length_a   1.000
_cell.length_b   1.000
_cell.length_c   1.000
_cell.angle_alpha   90.00
_cell.angle_beta   90.00
_cell.angle_gamma   90.00
#
_symmetry.space_group_name_H-M   'P 1'
#
loop_
_entity.id
_entity.type
_entity.pdbx_description
1 polymer ?
#
loop_
_entity_poly.entity_id
_entity_poly.type
_entity_poly.pdbx_seq_one_letter_code
_entity_poly.pdbx_strand_id
1 'polypeptide(L)' 'MFILILSFLTAFTLAYFSIPHIINIARDKNLCDEPSERSSHTISTPALGGIGIFSAAIFAIVLWTPFRDFG' A
#
# COMPACT_ATOMS: atom_id res chain seq x y z
N MET A 1 -0.59 -15.89 -18.20
CA MET A 1 -1.90 -15.25 -17.91
C MET A 1 -2.34 -15.48 -16.47
N PHE A 2 -2.48 -16.72 -16.01
CA PHE A 2 -2.93 -17.05 -14.64
C PHE A 2 -2.06 -16.40 -13.55
N ILE A 3 -0.73 -16.48 -13.67
CA ILE A 3 0.21 -15.87 -12.71
C ILE A 3 -0.06 -14.37 -12.55
N LEU A 4 -0.27 -13.63 -13.64
CA LEU A 4 -0.53 -12.19 -13.60
C LEU A 4 -1.82 -11.86 -12.83
N ILE A 5 -2.88 -12.65 -13.06
CA ILE A 5 -4.16 -12.49 -12.36
C ILE A 5 -3.98 -12.76 -10.86
N LEU A 6 -3.25 -13.82 -10.51
CA LEU A 6 -3.02 -14.19 -9.12
C LEU A 6 -2.09 -13.18 -8.41
N SER A 7 -1.05 -12.68 -9.08
CA SER A 7 -0.18 -11.62 -8.55
C SER A 7 -0.97 -10.35 -8.28
N PHE A 8 -1.85 -9.95 -9.21
CA PHE A 8 -2.72 -8.79 -9.03
C PHE A 8 -3.68 -8.98 -7.85
N LEU A 9 -4.37 -10.12 -7.77
CA LEU A 9 -5.26 -10.42 -6.65
C LEU A 9 -4.50 -10.45 -5.32
N THR A 10 -3.31 -11.03 -5.28
CA THR A 10 -2.46 -11.07 -4.09
C THR A 10 -2.08 -9.65 -3.64
N ALA A 11 -1.60 -8.81 -4.58
CA ALA A 11 -1.25 -7.42 -4.29
C ALA A 11 -2.47 -6.62 -3.82
N PHE A 12 -3.62 -6.79 -4.47
CA PHE A 12 -4.85 -6.11 -4.10
C PHE A 12 -5.32 -6.50 -2.70
N THR A 13 -5.36 -7.80 -2.38
CA THR A 13 -5.76 -8.30 -1.07
C THR A 13 -4.79 -7.82 0.03
N LEU A 14 -3.48 -7.88 -0.22
CA LEU A 14 -2.47 -7.38 0.72
C LEU A 14 -2.62 -5.88 0.97
N ALA A 15 -2.78 -5.08 -0.08
CA ALA A 15 -2.98 -3.64 0.05
C ALA A 15 -4.28 -3.33 0.80
N TYR A 16 -5.39 -4.00 0.45
CA TYR A 16 -6.69 -3.80 1.08
C TYR A 16 -6.66 -4.06 2.59
N PHE A 17 -6.00 -5.13 3.03
CA PHE A 17 -5.85 -5.43 4.46
C PHE A 17 -4.79 -4.57 5.16
N SER A 18 -3.74 -4.13 4.44
CA SER A 18 -2.67 -3.32 5.03
C SER A 18 -3.06 -1.86 5.22
N ILE A 19 -3.85 -1.28 4.30
CA ILE A 19 -4.29 0.12 4.36
C ILE A 19 -4.93 0.50 5.71
N PRO A 20 -5.91 -0.22 6.29
CA PRO A 20 -6.49 0.17 7.58
C PRO A 20 -5.46 0.16 8.72
N HIS A 21 -4.52 -0.79 8.73
CA HIS A 21 -3.43 -0.80 9.70
C HIS A 21 -2.48 0.39 9.52
N ILE A 22 -2.14 0.72 8.28
CA ILE A 22 -1.28 1.88 7.97
C ILE A 22 -1.96 3.18 8.37
N ILE A 23 -3.27 3.31 8.16
CA ILE A 23 -4.04 4.49 8.59
C ILE A 23 -3.97 4.65 10.12
N ASN A 24 -4.13 3.56 10.88
CA ASN A 24 -4.03 3.61 12.35
C ASN A 24 -2.63 4.04 12.79
N ILE A 25 -1.57 3.44 12.22
CA ILE A 25 -0.18 3.80 12.54
C ILE A 25 0.11 5.25 12.17
N ALA A 26 -0.39 5.72 11.02
CA ALA A 26 -0.22 7.10 10.59
C ALA A 26 -0.83 8.08 11.61
N ARG A 27 -2.02 7.78 12.14
CA ARG A 27 -2.65 8.59 13.20
C ARG A 27 -1.87 8.52 14.50
N ASP A 28 -1.48 7.32 14.95
CA ASP A 28 -0.74 7.12 16.20
C ASP A 28 0.63 7.81 16.19
N LYS A 29 1.26 7.91 15.02
CA LYS A 29 2.57 8.58 14.82
C LYS A 29 2.45 10.04 14.39
N ASN A 30 1.24 10.60 14.31
CA ASN A 30 0.99 11.95 13.76
C ASN A 30 1.62 12.17 12.36
N LEU A 31 1.63 11.12 11.53
CA LEU A 31 2.07 11.14 10.13
C LEU A 31 0.86 11.40 9.21
N CYS A 32 0.11 12.44 9.55
CA CYS A 32 -1.06 12.89 8.81
C CYS A 32 -0.84 14.32 8.32
N ASP A 33 -1.36 14.61 7.12
CA ASP A 33 -1.33 15.94 6.54
C ASP A 33 -2.51 16.76 7.07
N GLU A 34 -2.20 17.89 7.70
CA GLU A 34 -3.20 18.85 8.17
C GLU A 34 -3.80 19.64 7.00
N PRO A 35 -5.09 20.01 7.08
CA PRO A 35 -5.73 20.84 6.07
C PRO A 35 -5.07 22.25 6.04
N SER A 36 -4.69 22.70 4.85
CA SER A 36 -4.18 24.06 4.59
C SER A 36 -5.04 24.75 3.52
N GLU A 37 -4.84 26.05 3.29
CA GLU A 37 -5.61 26.82 2.29
C GLU A 37 -5.53 26.28 0.86
N ARG A 38 -4.55 25.41 0.57
CA ARG A 38 -4.40 24.73 -0.73
C ARG A 38 -4.91 23.29 -0.75
N SER A 39 -5.34 22.75 0.39
CA SER A 39 -5.78 21.37 0.48
C SER A 39 -7.25 21.20 0.13
N SER A 40 -7.59 20.13 -0.62
CA SER A 40 -8.98 19.74 -0.87
C SER A 40 -9.60 18.95 0.28
N HIS A 41 -8.78 18.40 1.20
CA HIS A 41 -9.29 17.73 2.39
C HIS A 41 -9.55 18.72 3.52
N THR A 42 -10.69 18.55 4.20
CA THR A 42 -11.08 19.35 5.37
C THR A 42 -10.70 18.69 6.69
N ILE A 43 -10.30 17.41 6.66
CA ILE A 43 -9.90 16.61 7.82
C ILE A 43 -8.45 16.18 7.67
N SER A 44 -7.74 15.94 8.78
CA SER A 44 -6.38 15.39 8.74
C SER A 44 -6.38 14.03 8.03
N THR A 45 -5.59 13.90 6.97
CA THR A 45 -5.53 12.69 6.13
C THR A 45 -4.18 11.97 6.28
N PRO A 46 -4.15 10.62 6.34
CA PRO A 46 -2.90 9.88 6.49
C PRO A 46 -2.05 9.97 5.22
N ALA A 47 -0.80 10.44 5.34
CA ALA A 47 0.12 10.63 4.20
C ALA A 47 0.78 9.31 3.72
N LEU A 48 0.65 8.23 4.50
CA LEU A 48 1.38 6.96 4.32
C LEU A 48 0.74 5.96 3.35
N GLY A 49 -0.32 6.32 2.63
CA GLY A 49 -1.06 5.38 1.77
C GLY A 49 -0.19 4.71 0.70
N GLY A 50 0.77 5.44 0.12
CA GLY A 50 1.66 4.92 -0.92
C GLY A 50 2.54 3.75 -0.46
N ILE A 51 2.98 3.74 0.80
CA ILE A 51 3.80 2.65 1.35
C ILE A 51 3.03 1.33 1.41
N GLY A 52 1.72 1.37 1.67
CA GLY A 52 0.89 0.16 1.69
C GLY A 52 0.76 -0.49 0.32
N ILE A 53 0.57 0.32 -0.72
CA ILE A 53 0.45 -0.18 -2.09
C ILE A 53 1.81 -0.67 -2.58
N PHE A 54 2.88 0.09 -2.33
CA PHE A 54 4.23 -0.25 -2.76
C PHE A 54 4.74 -1.55 -2.13
N SER A 55 4.54 -1.71 -0.81
CA SER A 55 4.91 -2.95 -0.11
C SER A 55 4.13 -4.16 -0.63
N ALA A 56 2.81 -4.04 -0.82
CA ALA A 56 1.98 -5.11 -1.38
C ALA A 56 2.42 -5.51 -2.80
N ALA A 57 2.80 -4.54 -3.64
CA ALA A 57 3.32 -4.80 -4.97
C ALA A 57 4.66 -5.56 -4.93
N ILE A 58 5.61 -5.13 -4.10
CA ILE A 58 6.88 -5.84 -3.91
C ILE A 58 6.63 -7.28 -3.45
N PHE A 59 5.76 -7.47 -2.46
CA PHE A 59 5.43 -8.80 -1.96
C PHE A 59 4.86 -9.70 -3.05
N ALA A 60 3.94 -9.19 -3.88
CA ALA A 60 3.38 -9.95 -4.99
C ALA A 60 4.45 -10.29 -6.06
N ILE A 61 5.35 -9.36 -6.38
CA ILE A 61 6.45 -9.62 -7.33
C ILE A 61 7.36 -10.72 -6.79
N VAL A 62 7.79 -10.61 -5.53
CA VAL A 62 8.69 -11.59 -4.90
C VAL A 62 8.05 -12.96 -4.80
N LEU A 63 6.76 -13.01 -4.45
CA LEU A 63 6.04 -14.27 -4.28
C LEU A 63 5.83 -15.02 -5.60
N TRP A 64 5.56 -14.29 -6.69
CA TRP A 64 5.17 -14.88 -7.98
C TRP A 64 6.31 -14.96 -9.00
N THR A 65 7.45 -14.32 -8.74
CA THR A 65 8.64 -14.45 -9.58
C THR A 65 9.39 -15.74 -9.23
N PRO A 66 9.64 -16.65 -10.19
CA PRO A 66 10.43 -17.84 -9.93
C PRO A 66 11.87 -17.53 -9.52
N PHE A 67 12.41 -18.26 -8.54
CA PHE A 67 13.80 -18.12 -8.07
C PHE A 67 14.87 -18.25 -9.18
N ARG A 68 14.55 -18.97 -10.26
CA ARG A 68 15.43 -19.10 -11.43
C ARG A 68 15.56 -17.82 -12.26
N ASP A 69 14.59 -16.91 -12.14
CA ASP A 69 14.57 -15.64 -12.86
C ASP A 69 15.14 -14.51 -12.00
N PHE A 70 15.32 -14.75 -10.71
CA PHE A 70 16.19 -13.96 -9.86
C PHE A 70 17.63 -14.35 -10.21
N GLY A 71 18.36 -13.43 -10.85
CA GLY A 71 19.73 -13.64 -11.34
C GLY A 71 20.72 -14.05 -10.27
#